data_AF-A0A1Y3NM53-F1
#
_entry.id   AF-A0A1Y3NM53-F1
#
_cell.length_a   1.000
_cell.length_b   1.000
_cell.length_c   1.000
_cell.angle_alpha   90.00
_cell.angle_beta   90.00
_cell.angle_gamma   90.00
#
_symmetry.space_group_name_H-M   'P 1'
#
loop_
_entity.id
_entity.type
_entity.pdbx_description
1 polymer ?
#
loop_
_entity_poly.entity_id
_entity_poly.type
_entity_poly.pdbx_seq_one_letter_code
_entity_poly.pdbx_strand_id
1 'polypeptide(L)'
;YGSITVKIRNKGPDAYKPEIYGDRIIIERRLSREGVNGYKIKNSSGRVIASNRKELNHILDHMCIQVDNPMNILNQDLARQFISSSTPEEKYNFFLKGTQLSQLNEDLEHVREKIDKIDRIIKLKTEVLPEMKKTIKSVKSECKDMMAIQSLEKTSKELKKQITWAAIEEKENELYEEEENYKKEMKNLNLRVKKLKEIQKKLEPYNEKIKSNHDRIIELKEKYNPINDKKRDIENNLKEIQKKGANLQRENQKMSITMTRLLHQKEEFEEKINDEKKKIENINKGRQEIEIDELNKAINELTNKISEINNDLTNNNKEIMQVKRDKDNYENDYQILENEINVLNRSIHQLESQKKNRVRAFHDRYPEILELIEDYDRKGLWKEGKPIGPFGMHITLKNKKWSTIIETLLKNYVSAMGVFSHDDRKLMQSILNKYKW
;
A
#
# COMPACT_ATOMS: atom_id res chain seq x y z
N TYR A 1 -40.89 71.50 -47.71
CA TYR A 1 -40.46 71.24 -46.33
C TYR A 1 -40.19 72.57 -45.66
N GLY A 2 -40.80 72.82 -44.50
CA GLY A 2 -40.52 74.02 -43.70
C GLY A 2 -39.68 73.67 -42.48
N SER A 3 -38.91 74.61 -41.95
CA SER A 3 -38.26 74.46 -40.65
C SER A 3 -38.41 75.75 -39.87
N ILE A 4 -38.79 75.62 -38.59
CA ILE A 4 -38.88 76.74 -37.65
C ILE A 4 -37.69 76.62 -36.71
N THR A 5 -36.88 77.66 -36.61
CA THR A 5 -35.71 77.68 -35.73
C THR A 5 -35.83 78.82 -34.72
N VAL A 6 -35.76 78.48 -33.44
CA VAL A 6 -35.72 79.43 -32.32
C VAL A 6 -34.33 79.41 -31.70
N LYS A 7 -33.76 80.59 -31.45
CA LYS A 7 -32.45 80.73 -30.78
C LYS A 7 -32.66 81.36 -29.42
N ILE A 8 -32.35 80.62 -28.37
CA ILE A 8 -32.41 81.08 -26.98
C ILE A 8 -31.00 81.52 -26.57
N ARG A 9 -30.89 82.71 -25.98
CA ARG A 9 -29.64 83.20 -25.41
C ARG A 9 -29.32 82.41 -24.14
N ASN A 10 -28.13 81.81 -24.06
CA ASN A 10 -27.69 80.97 -22.95
C ASN A 10 -26.41 81.57 -22.33
N LYS A 11 -26.57 82.69 -21.61
CA LYS A 11 -25.47 83.44 -20.99
C LYS A 11 -25.89 83.91 -19.61
N GLY A 12 -24.92 84.04 -18.71
CA GLY A 12 -25.12 84.51 -17.34
C GLY A 12 -24.85 83.42 -16.31
N PRO A 13 -25.01 83.73 -15.01
CA PRO A 13 -24.82 82.77 -13.93
C PRO A 13 -25.78 81.59 -14.01
N ASP A 14 -27.00 81.82 -14.52
CA ASP A 14 -28.05 80.80 -14.70
C ASP A 14 -28.09 80.24 -16.13
N ALA A 15 -26.93 80.07 -16.77
CA ALA A 15 -26.87 79.44 -18.09
C ALA A 15 -27.14 77.92 -17.98
N TYR A 16 -28.00 77.39 -18.86
CA TYR A 16 -28.28 75.96 -18.93
C TYR A 16 -27.11 75.23 -19.60
N LYS A 17 -26.39 74.40 -18.81
CA LYS A 17 -25.29 73.54 -19.28
C LYS A 17 -24.35 74.27 -20.29
N PRO A 18 -23.69 75.37 -19.90
CA PRO A 18 -22.92 76.22 -20.82
C PRO A 18 -21.76 75.45 -21.49
N GLU A 19 -21.18 74.44 -20.81
CA GLU A 19 -20.17 73.53 -21.35
C GLU A 19 -20.65 72.79 -22.61
N ILE A 20 -21.94 72.46 -22.70
CA ILE A 20 -22.52 71.60 -23.74
C ILE A 20 -23.11 72.44 -24.87
N TYR A 21 -23.89 73.47 -24.50
CA TYR A 21 -24.61 74.30 -25.46
C TYR A 21 -23.89 75.59 -25.84
N GLY A 22 -22.93 76.04 -25.04
CA GLY A 22 -22.28 77.34 -25.18
C GLY A 22 -23.25 78.50 -25.03
N ASP A 23 -22.89 79.62 -25.63
CA ASP A 23 -23.56 80.92 -25.52
C ASP A 23 -25.02 80.99 -25.99
N ARG A 24 -25.47 80.02 -26.79
CA ARG A 24 -26.79 80.01 -27.43
C ARG A 24 -27.29 78.59 -27.65
N ILE A 25 -28.54 78.33 -27.32
CA ILE A 25 -29.25 77.08 -27.59
C ILE A 25 -30.13 77.30 -28.82
N ILE A 26 -30.01 76.43 -29.83
CA ILE A 26 -30.77 76.53 -31.08
C ILE A 26 -31.75 75.36 -31.16
N ILE A 27 -33.05 75.64 -31.13
CA ILE A 27 -34.12 74.66 -31.21
C ILE A 27 -34.73 74.73 -32.61
N GLU A 28 -34.59 73.67 -33.40
CA GLU A 28 -35.17 73.54 -34.73
C GLU A 28 -36.29 72.52 -34.72
N ARG A 29 -37.47 72.91 -35.22
CA ARG A 29 -38.60 72.02 -35.49
C ARG A 29 -38.77 71.88 -36.99
N ARG A 30 -38.65 70.65 -37.49
CA ARG A 30 -38.87 70.35 -38.91
C ARG A 30 -40.36 70.09 -39.15
N LEU A 31 -40.91 70.70 -40.19
CA LEU A 31 -42.28 70.52 -40.65
C LEU A 31 -42.28 69.73 -41.97
N SER A 32 -42.79 68.50 -41.93
CA SER A 32 -42.95 67.63 -43.11
C SER A 32 -44.42 67.49 -43.50
N ARG A 33 -44.69 67.40 -44.81
CA ARG A 33 -46.03 67.09 -45.34
C ARG A 33 -46.47 65.66 -45.00
N GLU A 34 -45.52 64.79 -44.69
CA GLU A 34 -45.70 63.37 -44.34
C GLU A 34 -45.97 63.15 -42.83
N GLY A 35 -46.08 64.23 -42.04
CA GLY A 35 -46.50 64.17 -40.62
C GLY A 35 -45.39 63.89 -39.59
N VAL A 36 -44.20 63.46 -40.01
CA VAL A 36 -43.07 63.25 -39.08
C VAL A 36 -42.42 64.59 -38.71
N ASN A 37 -42.82 65.13 -37.56
CA ASN A 37 -42.31 66.39 -37.01
C ASN A 37 -41.39 66.10 -35.82
N GLY A 38 -40.08 66.36 -35.97
CA GLY A 38 -39.08 66.15 -34.94
C GLY A 38 -38.41 67.44 -34.46
N TYR A 39 -37.90 67.43 -33.23
CA TYR A 39 -37.07 68.50 -32.67
C TYR A 39 -35.58 68.18 -32.85
N LYS A 40 -34.78 69.20 -33.14
CA LYS A 40 -33.32 69.17 -33.07
C LYS A 40 -32.84 70.31 -32.18
N ILE A 41 -32.18 69.98 -31.09
CA ILE A 41 -31.60 70.93 -30.15
C ILE A 41 -30.10 70.96 -30.42
N LYS A 42 -29.61 72.12 -30.85
CA LYS A 42 -28.22 72.34 -31.25
C LYS A 42 -27.53 73.32 -30.31
N ASN A 43 -26.22 73.19 -30.21
CA ASN A 43 -25.36 74.13 -29.51
C ASN A 43 -25.06 75.39 -30.35
N SER A 44 -24.31 76.32 -29.76
CA SER A 44 -23.89 77.57 -30.41
C SER A 44 -23.14 77.37 -31.73
N SER A 45 -22.40 76.27 -31.88
CA SER A 45 -21.69 75.89 -33.11
C SER A 45 -22.57 75.21 -34.18
N GLY A 46 -23.85 74.97 -33.89
CA GLY A 46 -24.80 74.34 -34.81
C GLY A 46 -24.78 72.80 -34.80
N ARG A 47 -24.00 72.17 -33.90
CA ARG A 47 -24.00 70.70 -33.71
C ARG A 47 -25.24 70.27 -32.94
N VAL A 48 -25.90 69.20 -33.39
CA VAL A 48 -27.07 68.62 -32.72
C VAL A 48 -26.62 67.88 -31.46
N ILE A 49 -27.13 68.31 -30.31
CA ILE A 49 -26.85 67.70 -29.00
C ILE A 49 -27.96 66.71 -28.63
N ALA A 50 -29.21 67.06 -28.89
CA ALA A 50 -30.36 66.23 -28.55
C ALA A 50 -31.50 66.38 -29.56
N SER A 51 -32.36 65.37 -29.63
CA SER A 51 -33.57 65.36 -30.46
C SER A 51 -34.83 64.95 -29.68
N ASN A 52 -34.69 64.66 -28.38
CA ASN A 52 -35.78 64.20 -27.53
C ASN A 52 -36.59 65.38 -26.95
N ARG A 53 -37.88 65.13 -26.69
CA ARG A 53 -38.77 66.11 -26.04
C ARG A 53 -38.37 66.37 -24.57
N LYS A 54 -37.76 65.38 -23.91
CA LYS A 54 -37.35 65.48 -22.50
C LYS A 54 -36.27 66.54 -22.26
N GLU A 55 -35.22 66.59 -23.09
CA GLU A 55 -34.19 67.62 -22.96
C GLU A 55 -34.76 69.01 -23.27
N LEU A 56 -35.69 69.10 -24.22
CA LEU A 56 -36.42 70.35 -24.47
C LEU A 56 -37.20 70.79 -23.23
N ASN A 57 -37.90 69.89 -22.55
CA ASN A 57 -38.61 70.22 -21.31
C ASN A 57 -37.64 70.66 -20.21
N HIS A 58 -36.50 69.99 -20.02
CA HIS A 58 -35.50 70.43 -19.04
C HIS A 58 -34.93 71.83 -19.33
N ILE A 59 -34.73 72.17 -20.60
CA ILE A 59 -34.31 73.54 -20.99
C ILE A 59 -35.42 74.53 -20.66
N LEU A 60 -36.67 74.20 -20.97
CA LEU A 60 -37.83 75.06 -20.68
C LEU A 60 -38.01 75.25 -19.17
N ASP A 61 -37.90 74.19 -18.37
CA ASP A 61 -38.03 74.20 -16.92
C ASP A 61 -36.93 75.06 -16.29
N HIS A 62 -35.67 74.86 -16.68
CA HIS A 62 -34.53 75.62 -16.16
C HIS A 62 -34.61 77.11 -16.51
N MET A 63 -35.10 77.43 -17.71
CA MET A 63 -35.25 78.81 -18.17
C MET A 63 -36.61 79.43 -17.75
N CYS A 64 -37.42 78.70 -16.97
CA CYS A 64 -38.77 79.07 -16.55
C CYS A 64 -39.70 79.48 -17.72
N ILE A 65 -39.54 78.86 -18.88
CA ILE A 65 -40.37 79.13 -20.08
C ILE A 65 -41.55 78.17 -20.08
N GLN A 66 -42.73 78.70 -19.76
CA GLN A 66 -43.96 77.91 -19.70
C GLN A 66 -44.87 78.25 -20.86
N VAL A 67 -44.78 77.45 -21.92
CA VAL A 67 -45.56 77.62 -23.14
C VAL A 67 -47.00 77.14 -23.01
N ASP A 68 -47.27 76.23 -22.06
CA ASP A 68 -48.60 75.66 -21.84
C ASP A 68 -49.43 76.44 -20.80
N ASN A 69 -48.84 77.47 -20.16
CA ASN A 69 -49.55 78.33 -19.23
C ASN A 69 -50.38 79.37 -20.01
N PRO A 70 -51.72 79.34 -19.92
CA PRO A 70 -52.59 80.25 -20.67
C PRO A 70 -52.44 81.72 -20.27
N MET A 71 -51.81 82.01 -19.11
CA MET A 71 -51.47 83.37 -18.68
C MET A 71 -50.21 83.91 -19.39
N ASN A 72 -49.33 83.03 -19.87
CA ASN A 72 -48.10 83.42 -20.56
C ASN A 72 -48.29 83.53 -22.08
N ILE A 73 -49.11 82.66 -22.66
CA ILE A 73 -49.47 82.71 -24.07
C ILE A 73 -50.99 82.78 -24.18
N LEU A 74 -51.50 84.00 -24.36
CA LEU A 74 -52.92 84.24 -24.55
C LEU A 74 -53.24 84.25 -26.06
N ASN A 75 -53.79 83.14 -26.56
CA ASN A 75 -54.29 83.09 -27.93
C ASN A 75 -55.70 83.70 -28.03
N GLN A 76 -56.16 84.04 -29.24
CA GLN A 76 -57.44 84.73 -29.46
C GLN A 76 -58.64 83.92 -28.95
N ASP A 77 -58.59 82.59 -29.09
CA ASP A 77 -59.66 81.69 -28.65
C ASP A 77 -59.71 81.55 -27.13
N LEU A 78 -58.56 81.43 -26.45
CA LEU A 78 -58.43 81.42 -24.99
C LEU A 78 -58.84 82.77 -24.40
N ALA A 79 -58.49 83.89 -25.05
CA ALA A 79 -58.94 85.22 -24.64
C ALA A 79 -60.46 85.34 -24.72
N ARG A 80 -61.07 84.89 -25.82
CA ARG A 80 -62.53 84.87 -26.00
C ARG A 80 -63.18 83.95 -24.96
N GLN A 81 -62.65 82.75 -24.76
CA GLN A 81 -63.16 81.79 -23.77
C GLN A 81 -63.10 82.37 -22.36
N PHE A 82 -61.98 82.99 -21.99
CA PHE A 82 -61.78 83.62 -20.69
C PHE A 82 -62.75 84.78 -20.45
N ILE A 83 -62.95 85.68 -21.43
CA ILE A 83 -63.75 86.90 -21.27
C ILE A 83 -65.26 86.65 -21.43
N SER A 84 -65.67 85.84 -22.42
CA SER A 84 -67.06 85.81 -22.89
C SER A 84 -67.83 84.53 -22.58
N SER A 85 -67.16 83.40 -22.28
CA SER A 85 -67.84 82.10 -22.17
C SER A 85 -67.32 81.20 -21.05
N SER A 86 -66.68 81.75 -20.01
CA SER A 86 -66.12 80.94 -18.90
C SER A 86 -67.03 80.89 -17.68
N THR A 87 -67.24 79.68 -17.14
CA THR A 87 -67.93 79.48 -15.86
C THR A 87 -67.04 79.86 -14.67
N PRO A 88 -67.60 80.11 -13.47
CA PRO A 88 -66.78 80.36 -12.27
C PRO A 88 -65.77 79.25 -11.96
N GLU A 89 -66.12 77.98 -12.23
CA GLU A 89 -65.23 76.82 -12.05
C GLU A 89 -64.09 76.83 -13.07
N GLU A 90 -64.38 77.15 -14.33
CA GLU A 90 -63.34 77.29 -15.36
C GLU A 90 -62.39 78.44 -15.03
N LYS A 91 -62.90 79.58 -14.53
CA LYS A 91 -62.05 80.68 -14.05
C LYS A 91 -61.14 80.27 -12.90
N TYR A 92 -61.66 79.47 -11.97
CA TYR A 92 -60.86 78.90 -10.87
C TYR A 92 -59.78 77.95 -11.39
N ASN A 93 -60.11 77.07 -12.35
CA ASN A 93 -59.14 76.17 -12.98
C ASN A 93 -58.10 76.94 -13.81
N PHE A 94 -58.50 78.01 -14.50
CA PHE A 94 -57.59 78.91 -15.19
C PHE A 94 -56.64 79.60 -14.21
N PHE A 95 -57.14 80.06 -13.06
CA PHE A 95 -56.31 80.61 -12.00
C PHE A 95 -55.35 79.56 -11.43
N LEU A 96 -55.81 78.34 -11.15
CA LEU A 96 -55.02 77.25 -10.59
C LEU A 96 -53.90 76.80 -11.54
N LYS A 97 -54.19 76.72 -12.84
CA LYS A 97 -53.20 76.44 -13.89
C LYS A 97 -52.26 77.63 -14.10
N GLY A 98 -52.80 78.84 -14.12
CA GLY A 98 -52.05 80.08 -14.32
C GLY A 98 -51.02 80.36 -13.22
N THR A 99 -51.40 80.10 -11.97
CA THR A 99 -50.56 80.20 -10.76
C THR A 99 -49.73 78.95 -10.49
N GLN A 100 -49.83 77.92 -11.33
CA GLN A 100 -49.14 76.62 -11.21
C GLN A 100 -49.45 75.82 -9.94
N LEU A 101 -50.46 76.22 -9.17
CA LEU A 101 -50.89 75.50 -7.97
C LEU A 101 -51.36 74.07 -8.28
N SER A 102 -51.90 73.84 -9.49
CA SER A 102 -52.28 72.50 -9.95
C SER A 102 -51.07 71.57 -10.08
N GLN A 103 -50.02 72.05 -10.75
CA GLN A 103 -48.78 71.29 -10.94
C GLN A 103 -48.08 71.03 -9.61
N LEU A 104 -48.05 72.03 -8.73
CA LEU A 104 -47.50 71.86 -7.38
C LEU A 104 -48.28 70.79 -6.58
N ASN A 105 -49.61 70.74 -6.69
CA ASN A 105 -50.39 69.73 -5.99
C ASN A 105 -50.10 68.32 -6.54
N GLU A 106 -50.04 68.15 -7.86
CA GLU A 106 -49.66 66.88 -8.50
C GLU A 106 -48.25 66.43 -8.09
N ASP A 107 -47.28 67.35 -8.07
CA ASP A 107 -45.91 67.07 -7.63
C ASP A 107 -45.86 66.67 -6.14
N LEU A 108 -46.63 67.32 -5.28
CA LEU A 108 -46.73 66.97 -3.86
C LEU A 108 -47.36 65.59 -3.65
N GLU A 109 -48.40 65.24 -4.41
CA GLU A 109 -48.99 63.90 -4.39
C GLU A 109 -47.97 62.84 -4.84
N HIS A 110 -47.23 63.12 -5.92
CA HIS A 110 -46.15 62.23 -6.38
C HIS A 110 -45.05 62.06 -5.35
N VAL A 111 -44.62 63.13 -4.68
CA VAL A 111 -43.61 63.04 -3.60
C VAL A 111 -44.14 62.20 -2.44
N ARG A 112 -45.40 62.38 -2.03
CA ARG A 112 -46.01 61.58 -0.97
C ARG A 112 -46.01 60.09 -1.32
N GLU A 113 -46.42 59.72 -2.53
CA GLU A 113 -46.36 58.32 -2.96
C GLU A 113 -44.94 57.74 -2.93
N LYS A 114 -43.93 58.56 -3.27
CA LYS A 114 -42.53 58.13 -3.26
C LYS A 114 -42.03 57.93 -1.83
N ILE A 115 -42.40 58.80 -0.91
CA ILE A 115 -42.09 58.65 0.52
C ILE A 115 -42.70 57.35 1.04
N ASP A 116 -43.98 57.10 0.78
CA ASP A 116 -44.64 55.85 1.20
C ASP A 116 -43.94 54.60 0.66
N LYS A 117 -43.50 54.65 -0.61
CA LYS A 117 -42.74 53.54 -1.22
C LYS A 117 -41.40 53.34 -0.55
N ILE A 118 -40.67 54.41 -0.25
CA ILE A 118 -39.37 54.36 0.44
C ILE A 118 -39.54 53.80 1.86
N ASP A 119 -40.54 54.26 2.60
CA ASP A 119 -40.81 53.80 3.96
C ASP A 119 -41.13 52.30 4.02
N ARG A 120 -41.90 51.78 3.05
CA ARG A 120 -42.14 50.34 2.92
C ARG A 120 -40.83 49.57 2.67
N ILE A 121 -39.97 50.09 1.81
CA ILE A 121 -38.66 49.47 1.53
C ILE A 121 -37.79 49.48 2.77
N ILE A 122 -37.73 50.60 3.51
CA ILE A 122 -36.94 50.71 4.74
C ILE A 122 -37.42 49.70 5.77
N LYS A 123 -38.74 49.57 5.99
CA LYS A 123 -39.30 48.59 6.92
C LYS A 123 -38.90 47.16 6.55
N LEU A 124 -39.09 46.77 5.29
CA LEU A 124 -38.74 45.42 4.81
C LEU A 124 -37.24 45.14 4.94
N LYS A 125 -36.38 46.10 4.63
CA LYS A 125 -34.92 45.95 4.79
C LYS A 125 -34.50 45.86 6.26
N THR A 126 -35.19 46.60 7.13
CA THR A 126 -34.93 46.58 8.59
C THR A 126 -35.34 45.24 9.20
N GLU A 127 -36.40 44.61 8.72
CA GLU A 127 -36.85 43.28 9.17
C GLU A 127 -35.87 42.15 8.79
N VAL A 128 -35.22 42.23 7.63
CA VAL A 128 -34.26 41.21 7.15
C VAL A 128 -32.86 41.37 7.80
N LEU A 129 -32.55 42.56 8.31
CA LEU A 129 -31.24 42.90 8.85
C LEU A 129 -30.79 42.06 10.08
N PRO A 130 -31.67 41.70 11.04
CA PRO A 130 -31.33 40.78 12.13
C PRO A 130 -30.93 39.39 11.66
N GLU A 131 -31.62 38.85 10.66
CA GLU A 131 -31.31 37.53 10.09
C GLU A 131 -29.92 37.55 9.44
N MET A 132 -29.64 38.58 8.62
CA MET A 132 -28.30 38.79 8.05
C MET A 132 -27.21 38.97 9.12
N LYS A 133 -27.50 39.66 10.23
CA LYS A 133 -26.54 39.76 11.34
C LYS A 133 -26.30 38.40 12.01
N LYS A 134 -27.34 37.58 12.15
CA LYS A 134 -27.23 36.23 12.71
C LYS A 134 -26.40 35.32 11.81
N THR A 135 -26.60 35.36 10.49
CA THR A 135 -25.79 34.58 9.54
C THR A 135 -24.33 35.02 9.56
N ILE A 136 -24.05 36.33 9.57
CA ILE A 136 -22.68 36.85 9.72
C ILE A 136 -22.03 36.34 11.01
N LYS A 137 -22.77 36.33 12.14
CA LYS A 137 -22.24 35.82 13.42
C LYS A 137 -21.92 34.32 13.35
N SER A 138 -22.78 33.51 12.72
CA SER A 138 -22.55 32.06 12.52
C SER A 138 -21.30 31.82 11.68
N VAL A 139 -21.24 32.45 10.50
CA VAL A 139 -20.12 32.30 9.56
C VAL A 139 -18.80 32.77 10.19
N LYS A 140 -18.83 33.84 10.99
CA LYS A 140 -17.65 34.30 11.72
C LYS A 140 -17.19 33.31 12.78
N SER A 141 -18.11 32.59 13.44
CA SER A 141 -17.76 31.51 14.38
C SER A 141 -17.14 30.33 13.64
N GLU A 142 -17.77 29.87 12.56
CA GLU A 142 -17.28 28.77 11.72
C GLU A 142 -15.89 29.09 11.14
N CYS A 143 -15.65 30.33 10.74
CA CYS A 143 -14.34 30.78 10.25
C CYS A 143 -13.26 30.70 11.34
N LYS A 144 -13.59 31.07 12.60
CA LYS A 144 -12.66 30.91 13.73
C LYS A 144 -12.33 29.44 13.99
N ASP A 145 -13.35 28.57 13.95
CA ASP A 145 -13.16 27.13 14.13
C ASP A 145 -12.27 26.56 13.01
N MET A 146 -12.48 27.01 11.77
CA MET A 146 -11.65 26.62 10.62
C MET A 146 -10.20 27.09 10.76
N MET A 147 -9.97 28.31 11.25
CA MET A 147 -8.61 28.80 11.55
C MET A 147 -7.93 27.97 12.65
N ALA A 148 -8.68 27.59 13.70
CA ALA A 148 -8.17 26.72 14.75
C ALA A 148 -7.78 25.34 14.20
N ILE A 149 -8.63 24.73 13.35
CA ILE A 149 -8.33 23.47 12.66
C ILE A 149 -7.05 23.60 11.81
N GLN A 150 -6.90 24.68 11.05
CA GLN A 150 -5.70 24.90 10.24
C GLN A 150 -4.43 24.99 11.09
N SER A 151 -4.51 25.62 12.27
CA SER A 151 -3.37 25.67 13.21
C SER A 151 -3.03 24.28 13.76
N LEU A 152 -4.03 23.46 14.08
CA LEU A 152 -3.85 22.08 14.53
C LEU A 152 -3.25 21.20 13.42
N GLU A 153 -3.68 21.37 12.17
CA GLU A 153 -3.08 20.67 11.03
C GLU A 153 -1.61 21.03 10.82
N LYS A 154 -1.25 22.31 10.96
CA LYS A 154 0.15 22.74 10.91
C LYS A 154 0.98 22.08 12.00
N THR A 155 0.44 22.04 13.22
CA THR A 155 1.08 21.40 14.38
C THR A 155 1.22 19.89 14.17
N SER A 156 0.19 19.23 13.63
CA SER A 156 0.22 17.80 13.30
C SER A 156 1.26 17.47 12.23
N LYS A 157 1.40 18.32 11.19
CA LYS A 157 2.44 18.15 10.18
C LYS A 157 3.84 18.28 10.79
N GLU A 158 4.04 19.22 11.69
CA GLU A 158 5.34 19.40 12.35
C GLU A 158 5.69 18.21 13.26
N LEU A 159 4.73 17.73 14.06
CA LEU A 159 4.91 16.52 14.88
C LEU A 159 5.24 15.29 14.04
N LYS A 160 4.60 15.11 12.86
CA LYS A 160 4.93 14.00 11.94
C LYS A 160 6.37 14.08 11.43
N LYS A 161 6.87 15.29 11.12
CA LYS A 161 8.27 15.47 10.75
C LYS A 161 9.19 15.11 11.92
N GLN A 162 8.86 15.54 13.13
CA GLN A 162 9.65 15.21 14.33
C GLN A 162 9.71 13.70 14.57
N ILE A 163 8.59 12.97 14.40
CA ILE A 163 8.58 11.50 14.48
C ILE A 163 9.50 10.88 13.41
N THR A 164 9.47 11.43 12.20
CA THR A 164 10.33 10.93 11.11
C THR A 164 11.81 11.17 11.42
N TRP A 165 12.16 12.33 11.96
CA TRP A 165 13.51 12.63 12.42
C TRP A 165 13.96 11.76 13.58
N ALA A 166 13.09 11.49 14.55
CA ALA A 166 13.39 10.57 15.66
C ALA A 166 13.65 9.15 15.15
N ALA A 167 12.90 8.67 14.16
CA ALA A 167 13.15 7.37 13.54
C ALA A 167 14.46 7.32 12.74
N ILE A 168 14.86 8.45 12.12
CA ILE A 168 16.18 8.56 11.46
C ILE A 168 17.28 8.50 12.51
N GLU A 169 17.16 9.24 13.62
CA GLU A 169 18.12 9.23 14.72
C GLU A 169 18.29 7.82 15.32
N GLU A 170 17.19 7.09 15.52
CA GLU A 170 17.22 5.69 15.98
C GLU A 170 17.99 4.79 14.99
N LYS A 171 17.73 4.94 13.68
CA LYS A 171 18.45 4.19 12.64
C LYS A 171 19.91 4.58 12.48
N GLU A 172 20.25 5.86 12.66
CA GLU A 172 21.64 6.31 12.69
C GLU A 172 22.39 5.72 13.89
N ASN A 173 21.75 5.63 15.05
CA ASN A 173 22.34 4.98 16.23
C ASN A 173 22.53 3.46 16.02
N GLU A 174 21.52 2.75 15.49
CA GLU A 174 21.67 1.33 15.12
C GLU A 174 22.83 1.11 14.13
N LEU A 175 22.95 1.97 13.11
CA LEU A 175 24.03 1.89 12.13
C LEU A 175 25.40 2.15 12.78
N TYR A 176 25.47 3.10 13.72
CA TYR A 176 26.69 3.37 14.47
C TYR A 176 27.12 2.16 15.31
N GLU A 177 26.20 1.51 16.02
CA GLU A 177 26.49 0.29 16.80
C GLU A 177 26.96 -0.86 15.91
N GLU A 178 26.30 -1.07 14.77
CA GLU A 178 26.66 -2.12 13.81
C GLU A 178 28.02 -1.84 13.16
N GLU A 179 28.33 -0.58 12.83
CA GLU A 179 29.67 -0.19 12.36
C GLU A 179 30.75 -0.46 13.42
N GLU A 180 30.46 -0.21 14.69
CA GLU A 180 31.39 -0.48 15.77
C GLU A 180 31.63 -2.00 15.94
N ASN A 181 30.56 -2.80 15.88
CA ASN A 181 30.63 -4.26 15.89
C ASN A 181 31.41 -4.80 14.68
N TYR A 182 31.13 -4.29 13.48
CA TYR A 182 31.87 -4.63 12.27
C TYR A 182 33.36 -4.32 12.42
N LYS A 183 33.73 -3.15 12.97
CA LYS A 183 35.13 -2.80 13.24
C LYS A 183 35.79 -3.76 14.23
N LYS A 184 35.07 -4.21 15.27
CA LYS A 184 35.57 -5.22 16.24
C LYS A 184 35.78 -6.57 15.57
N GLU A 185 34.80 -7.06 14.81
CA GLU A 185 34.89 -8.33 14.09
C GLU A 185 35.98 -8.31 13.00
N MET A 186 36.16 -7.19 12.31
CA MET A 186 37.23 -7.05 11.32
C MET A 186 38.62 -7.08 11.97
N LYS A 187 38.78 -6.51 13.17
CA LYS A 187 40.01 -6.67 13.98
C LYS A 187 40.24 -8.13 14.39
N ASN A 188 39.19 -8.82 14.85
CA ASN A 188 39.26 -10.23 15.23
C ASN A 188 39.61 -11.14 14.04
N LEU A 189 38.99 -10.90 12.87
CA LEU A 189 39.29 -11.60 11.63
C LEU A 189 40.75 -11.40 11.23
N ASN A 190 41.25 -10.16 11.26
CA ASN A 190 42.66 -9.87 10.96
C ASN A 190 43.62 -10.60 11.91
N LEU A 191 43.29 -10.70 13.20
CA LEU A 191 44.08 -11.49 14.16
C LEU A 191 44.05 -13.00 13.84
N ARG A 192 42.88 -13.55 13.49
CA ARG A 192 42.74 -14.96 13.09
C ARG A 192 43.50 -15.26 11.81
N VAL A 193 43.44 -14.38 10.81
CA VAL A 193 44.20 -14.49 9.55
C VAL A 193 45.71 -14.47 9.83
N LYS A 194 46.19 -13.61 10.73
CA LYS A 194 47.61 -13.62 11.16
C LYS A 194 48.00 -14.95 11.80
N LYS A 195 47.19 -15.46 12.74
CA LYS A 195 47.42 -16.77 13.37
C LYS A 195 47.41 -17.92 12.38
N LEU A 196 46.51 -17.91 11.40
CA LEU A 196 46.47 -18.91 10.32
C LEU A 196 47.74 -18.87 9.49
N LYS A 197 48.23 -17.69 9.10
CA LYS A 197 49.51 -17.55 8.39
C LYS A 197 50.69 -18.08 9.20
N GLU A 198 50.71 -17.83 10.51
CA GLU A 198 51.75 -18.38 11.40
C GLU A 198 51.70 -19.91 11.50
N ILE A 199 50.51 -20.49 11.65
CA ILE A 199 50.31 -21.94 11.68
C ILE A 199 50.71 -22.57 10.34
N GLN A 200 50.32 -21.96 9.24
CA GLN A 200 50.67 -22.43 7.89
C GLN A 200 52.18 -22.41 7.67
N LYS A 201 52.87 -21.36 8.13
CA LYS A 201 54.35 -21.29 8.11
C LYS A 201 55.01 -22.34 8.99
N LYS A 202 54.40 -22.70 10.12
CA LYS A 202 54.88 -23.80 10.97
C LYS A 202 54.64 -25.17 10.35
N LEU A 203 53.59 -25.33 9.54
CA LEU A 203 53.22 -26.58 8.87
C LEU A 203 54.08 -26.91 7.64
N GLU A 204 54.62 -25.90 6.94
CA GLU A 204 55.52 -26.09 5.79
C GLU A 204 56.66 -27.09 6.05
N PRO A 205 57.51 -26.96 7.10
CA PRO A 205 58.61 -27.90 7.31
C PRO A 205 58.14 -29.31 7.65
N TYR A 206 56.94 -29.46 8.25
CA TYR A 206 56.34 -30.79 8.47
C TYR A 206 55.84 -31.40 7.17
N ASN A 207 55.21 -30.62 6.29
CA ASN A 207 54.80 -31.07 4.97
C ASN A 207 56.00 -31.45 4.10
N GLU A 208 57.10 -30.70 4.16
CA GLU A 208 58.37 -31.06 3.50
C GLU A 208 58.96 -32.36 4.05
N LYS A 209 58.95 -32.56 5.38
CA LYS A 209 59.37 -33.84 5.99
C LYS A 209 58.48 -35.01 5.59
N ILE A 210 57.16 -34.81 5.55
CA ILE A 210 56.20 -35.84 5.10
C ILE A 210 56.51 -36.21 3.65
N LYS A 211 56.73 -35.21 2.78
CA LYS A 211 57.08 -35.42 1.37
C LYS A 211 58.40 -36.19 1.22
N SER A 212 59.45 -35.75 1.92
CA SER A 212 60.75 -36.43 1.91
C SER A 212 60.70 -37.87 2.44
N ASN A 213 59.93 -38.12 3.50
CA ASN A 213 59.72 -39.47 4.02
C ASN A 213 58.90 -40.33 3.03
N HIS A 214 57.92 -39.74 2.36
CA HIS A 214 57.15 -40.44 1.33
C HIS A 214 58.02 -40.85 0.14
N ASP A 215 58.86 -39.94 -0.36
CA ASP A 215 59.83 -40.22 -1.42
C ASP A 215 60.81 -41.33 -0.99
N ARG A 216 61.27 -41.30 0.27
CA ARG A 216 62.15 -42.34 0.83
C ARG A 216 61.46 -43.70 0.98
N ILE A 217 60.17 -43.74 1.28
CA ILE A 217 59.37 -44.98 1.28
C ILE A 217 59.26 -45.54 -0.14
N ILE A 218 59.08 -44.68 -1.16
CA ILE A 218 59.03 -45.10 -2.57
C ILE A 218 60.37 -45.71 -2.98
N GLU A 219 61.49 -45.04 -2.71
CA GLU A 219 62.83 -45.58 -3.00
C GLU A 219 63.10 -46.93 -2.31
N LEU A 220 62.69 -47.08 -1.04
CA LEU A 220 62.84 -48.33 -0.31
C LEU A 220 61.97 -49.45 -0.89
N LYS A 221 60.74 -49.14 -1.34
CA LYS A 221 59.88 -50.10 -2.03
C LYS A 221 60.49 -50.54 -3.36
N GLU A 222 61.05 -49.62 -4.14
CA GLU A 222 61.73 -49.94 -5.40
C GLU A 222 62.94 -50.86 -5.19
N LYS A 223 63.71 -50.65 -4.10
CA LYS A 223 64.84 -51.54 -3.74
C LYS A 223 64.39 -52.89 -3.17
N TYR A 224 63.26 -52.94 -2.46
CA TYR A 224 62.75 -54.16 -1.83
C TYR A 224 62.10 -55.12 -2.84
N ASN A 225 61.36 -54.60 -3.82
CA ASN A 225 60.66 -55.41 -4.84
C ASN A 225 61.56 -56.46 -5.54
N PRO A 226 62.73 -56.12 -6.10
CA PRO A 226 63.60 -57.09 -6.77
C PRO A 226 64.21 -58.12 -5.80
N ILE A 227 64.38 -57.77 -4.53
CA ILE A 227 64.85 -58.72 -3.49
C ILE A 227 63.73 -59.72 -3.16
N ASN A 228 62.49 -59.24 -3.06
CA ASN A 228 61.33 -60.07 -2.79
C ASN A 228 60.99 -60.99 -3.98
N ASP A 229 61.16 -60.50 -5.21
CA ASP A 229 61.02 -61.34 -6.42
C ASP A 229 62.10 -62.44 -6.46
N LYS A 230 63.36 -62.11 -6.15
CA LYS A 230 64.43 -63.12 -6.01
C LYS A 230 64.15 -64.15 -4.92
N LYS A 231 63.60 -63.72 -3.78
CA LYS A 231 63.18 -64.64 -2.70
C LYS A 231 62.10 -65.60 -3.19
N ARG A 232 61.09 -65.09 -3.90
CA ARG A 232 60.00 -65.89 -4.47
C ARG A 232 60.52 -66.91 -5.50
N ASP A 233 61.48 -66.53 -6.34
CA ASP A 233 62.09 -67.45 -7.31
C ASP A 233 62.90 -68.55 -6.63
N ILE A 234 63.65 -68.22 -5.57
CA ILE A 234 64.37 -69.23 -4.78
C ILE A 234 63.39 -70.19 -4.10
N GLU A 235 62.31 -69.70 -3.49
CA GLU A 235 61.28 -70.54 -2.86
C GLU A 235 60.60 -71.48 -3.87
N ASN A 236 60.34 -71.00 -5.09
CA ASN A 236 59.78 -71.81 -6.17
C ASN A 236 60.77 -72.91 -6.63
N ASN A 237 62.05 -72.57 -6.79
CA ASN A 237 63.11 -73.53 -7.12
C ASN A 237 63.27 -74.59 -6.02
N LEU A 238 63.16 -74.21 -4.75
CA LEU A 238 63.24 -75.12 -3.60
C LEU A 238 62.06 -76.10 -3.59
N LYS A 239 60.84 -75.63 -3.90
CA LYS A 239 59.65 -76.48 -4.07
C LYS A 239 59.78 -77.45 -5.24
N GLU A 240 60.39 -77.05 -6.36
CA GLU A 240 60.68 -77.96 -7.47
C GLU A 240 61.70 -79.05 -7.10
N ILE A 241 62.76 -78.69 -6.38
CA ILE A 241 63.77 -79.65 -5.91
C ILE A 241 63.14 -80.64 -4.92
N GLN A 242 62.28 -80.18 -4.01
CA GLN A 242 61.52 -81.05 -3.10
C GLN A 242 60.61 -82.03 -3.85
N LYS A 243 59.92 -81.58 -4.92
CA LYS A 243 59.13 -82.47 -5.79
C LYS A 243 59.99 -83.51 -6.50
N LYS A 244 61.17 -83.12 -7.01
CA LYS A 244 62.13 -84.05 -7.64
C LYS A 244 62.67 -85.08 -6.63
N GLY A 245 62.99 -84.65 -5.41
CA GLY A 245 63.41 -85.54 -4.32
C GLY A 245 62.32 -86.54 -3.90
N ALA A 246 61.08 -86.09 -3.77
CA ALA A 246 59.94 -86.94 -3.46
C ALA A 246 59.65 -88.01 -4.54
N ASN A 247 59.87 -87.68 -5.82
CA ASN A 247 59.71 -88.65 -6.91
C ASN A 247 60.83 -89.71 -6.92
N LEU A 248 62.09 -89.31 -6.69
CA LEU A 248 63.21 -90.26 -6.56
C LEU A 248 63.04 -91.20 -5.35
N GLN A 249 62.48 -90.72 -4.25
CA GLN A 249 62.19 -91.53 -3.06
C GLN A 249 61.09 -92.58 -3.32
N ARG A 250 60.09 -92.26 -4.16
CA ARG A 250 59.06 -93.22 -4.60
C ARG A 250 59.61 -94.29 -5.53
N GLU A 251 60.59 -93.97 -6.38
CA GLU A 251 61.28 -94.98 -7.20
C GLU A 251 62.15 -95.92 -6.36
N ASN A 252 62.84 -95.39 -5.35
CA ASN A 252 63.62 -96.19 -4.40
C ASN A 252 62.76 -97.14 -3.55
N GLN A 253 61.56 -96.71 -3.12
CA GLN A 253 60.62 -97.58 -2.41
C GLN A 253 60.11 -98.75 -3.28
N LYS A 254 59.88 -98.53 -4.59
CA LYS A 254 59.52 -99.60 -5.53
C LYS A 254 60.67 -100.61 -5.71
N MET A 255 61.92 -100.15 -5.71
CA MET A 255 63.11 -101.00 -5.73
C MET A 255 63.25 -101.83 -4.44
N SER A 256 63.00 -101.22 -3.28
CA SER A 256 63.08 -101.88 -1.96
C SER A 256 62.05 -103.00 -1.76
N ILE A 257 60.83 -102.83 -2.29
CA ILE A 257 59.77 -103.86 -2.20
C ILE A 257 60.13 -105.08 -3.07
N THR A 258 60.86 -104.87 -4.16
CA THR A 258 61.35 -105.95 -5.04
C THR A 258 62.53 -106.72 -4.40
N MET A 259 63.35 -106.05 -3.59
CA MET A 259 64.45 -106.64 -2.82
C MET A 259 63.98 -107.47 -1.62
N THR A 260 62.89 -107.05 -0.96
CA THR A 260 62.34 -107.75 0.23
C THR A 260 61.75 -109.13 -0.12
N ARG A 261 61.28 -109.31 -1.37
CA ARG A 261 60.76 -110.59 -1.87
C ARG A 261 61.84 -111.65 -2.12
N LEU A 262 63.10 -111.25 -2.32
CA LEU A 262 64.24 -112.16 -2.51
C LEU A 262 64.97 -112.50 -1.19
N LEU A 263 64.75 -111.70 -0.13
CA LEU A 263 65.36 -111.91 1.20
C LEU A 263 64.62 -112.97 2.05
N HIS A 264 63.32 -113.20 1.80
CA HIS A 264 62.52 -114.22 2.52
C HIS A 264 62.89 -115.67 2.12
N GLN A 265 63.69 -115.87 1.06
CA GLN A 265 64.30 -117.17 0.71
C GLN A 265 65.68 -117.39 1.36
N LYS A 266 66.19 -116.42 2.13
CA LYS A 266 67.49 -116.47 2.82
C LYS A 266 67.36 -116.70 4.34
N GLU A 267 66.15 -116.57 4.90
CA GLU A 267 65.87 -116.67 6.34
C GLU A 267 65.91 -118.11 6.91
N GLU A 268 66.13 -119.14 6.10
CA GLU A 268 66.30 -120.54 6.56
C GLU A 268 67.69 -120.87 7.15
N PHE A 269 68.67 -119.94 7.18
CA PHE A 269 70.04 -120.29 7.59
C PHE A 269 70.75 -119.42 8.64
N GLU A 270 70.12 -118.43 9.26
CA GLU A 270 70.81 -117.59 10.28
C GLU A 270 70.16 -117.63 11.67
N GLU A 271 69.60 -118.79 12.02
CA GLU A 271 69.24 -119.21 13.39
C GLU A 271 70.48 -119.66 14.22
N LYS A 272 71.68 -119.12 13.96
CA LYS A 272 72.92 -119.64 14.57
C LYS A 272 73.97 -118.66 15.05
N ILE A 273 73.64 -117.38 15.24
CA ILE A 273 74.42 -116.45 16.08
C ILE A 273 73.40 -115.48 16.69
N ASN A 274 72.50 -115.95 17.53
CA ASN A 274 72.74 -116.11 18.96
C ASN A 274 73.75 -115.13 19.56
N ASP A 275 73.20 -114.36 20.48
CA ASP A 275 73.84 -113.85 21.68
C ASP A 275 74.59 -112.51 21.64
N GLU A 276 74.00 -111.64 22.46
CA GLU A 276 74.72 -110.79 23.42
C GLU A 276 75.21 -109.43 22.93
N LYS A 277 74.29 -108.46 23.04
CA LYS A 277 74.23 -107.60 24.24
C LYS A 277 73.06 -106.61 24.09
N LYS A 278 71.90 -106.94 24.67
CA LYS A 278 71.46 -106.47 26.00
C LYS A 278 71.47 -104.94 26.18
N LYS A 279 70.24 -104.42 26.32
CA LYS A 279 69.78 -103.49 27.39
C LYS A 279 70.27 -102.02 27.28
N ILE A 280 69.50 -100.96 27.51
CA ILE A 280 68.21 -100.76 28.19
C ILE A 280 67.78 -99.29 28.01
N GLU A 281 66.45 -99.08 27.91
CA GLU A 281 65.60 -98.03 28.52
C GLU A 281 65.73 -96.50 28.33
N ASN A 282 64.51 -95.96 28.15
CA ASN A 282 63.85 -94.87 28.88
C ASN A 282 63.77 -93.44 28.30
N ILE A 283 62.57 -93.15 27.77
CA ILE A 283 61.58 -92.16 28.26
C ILE A 283 62.12 -90.79 28.70
N ASN A 284 61.77 -89.72 27.96
CA ASN A 284 60.91 -88.64 28.49
C ASN A 284 60.56 -87.50 27.51
N LYS A 285 59.28 -87.10 27.61
CA LYS A 285 58.69 -85.74 27.62
C LYS A 285 58.81 -84.80 26.40
N GLY A 286 57.63 -84.51 25.84
CA GLY A 286 56.95 -83.23 26.09
C GLY A 286 57.39 -82.03 25.26
N ARG A 287 56.64 -81.72 24.20
CA ARG A 287 56.64 -80.42 23.51
C ARG A 287 55.23 -80.11 23.03
N GLN A 288 54.61 -79.07 23.59
CA GLN A 288 53.82 -78.07 22.87
C GLN A 288 53.29 -77.02 23.85
N GLU A 289 54.01 -75.91 23.97
CA GLU A 289 53.55 -74.73 24.69
C GLU A 289 54.27 -73.48 24.15
N ILE A 290 54.14 -73.19 22.84
CA ILE A 290 54.60 -71.91 22.25
C ILE A 290 53.67 -71.43 21.11
N GLU A 291 52.36 -71.71 21.15
CA GLU A 291 51.43 -71.19 20.13
C GLU A 291 50.29 -70.34 20.70
N ILE A 292 50.24 -70.16 22.03
CA ILE A 292 49.15 -69.46 22.74
C ILE A 292 49.49 -67.99 23.04
N ASP A 293 50.76 -67.56 23.01
CA ASP A 293 51.13 -66.18 23.36
C ASP A 293 51.02 -65.19 22.18
N GLU A 294 51.16 -65.65 20.94
CA GLU A 294 51.08 -64.78 19.74
C GLU A 294 49.63 -64.49 19.34
N LEU A 295 48.70 -65.43 19.56
CA LEU A 295 47.26 -65.26 19.28
C LEU A 295 46.59 -64.29 20.25
N ASN A 296 47.03 -64.23 21.52
CA ASN A 296 46.44 -63.36 22.53
C ASN A 296 46.79 -61.87 22.34
N LYS A 297 47.93 -61.54 21.73
CA LYS A 297 48.30 -60.14 21.41
C LYS A 297 47.50 -59.59 20.22
N ALA A 298 47.25 -60.41 19.20
CA ALA A 298 46.45 -60.01 18.04
C ALA A 298 44.96 -59.78 18.41
N ILE A 299 44.42 -60.59 19.33
CA ILE A 299 43.05 -60.44 19.82
C ILE A 299 42.90 -59.13 20.62
N ASN A 300 43.88 -58.75 21.43
CA ASN A 300 43.80 -57.53 22.25
C ASN A 300 43.88 -56.24 21.41
N GLU A 301 44.69 -56.20 20.35
CA GLU A 301 44.74 -55.07 19.42
C GLU A 301 43.46 -54.91 18.60
N LEU A 302 42.86 -56.02 18.15
CA LEU A 302 41.57 -56.00 17.45
C LEU A 302 40.42 -55.59 18.38
N THR A 303 40.46 -55.99 19.65
CA THR A 303 39.44 -55.61 20.65
C THR A 303 39.47 -54.11 20.95
N ASN A 304 40.66 -53.51 21.05
CA ASN A 304 40.79 -52.06 21.24
C ASN A 304 40.30 -51.26 20.02
N LYS A 305 40.61 -51.71 18.80
CA LYS A 305 40.07 -51.09 17.57
C LYS A 305 38.54 -51.22 17.46
N ILE A 306 37.96 -52.34 17.88
CA ILE A 306 36.51 -52.51 17.95
C ILE A 306 35.89 -51.56 18.99
N SER A 307 36.58 -51.29 20.11
CA SER A 307 36.10 -50.35 21.12
C SER A 307 36.13 -48.89 20.65
N GLU A 308 37.17 -48.48 19.92
CA GLU A 308 37.25 -47.14 19.31
C GLU A 308 36.18 -46.95 18.23
N ILE A 309 36.02 -47.94 17.34
CA ILE A 309 34.97 -47.92 16.31
C ILE A 309 33.58 -47.88 16.95
N ASN A 310 33.33 -48.60 18.03
CA ASN A 310 32.04 -48.54 18.74
C ASN A 310 31.81 -47.20 19.44
N ASN A 311 32.85 -46.54 19.95
CA ASN A 311 32.74 -45.19 20.51
C ASN A 311 32.45 -44.14 19.42
N ASP A 312 33.08 -44.28 18.25
CA ASP A 312 32.78 -43.42 17.10
C ASP A 312 31.37 -43.67 16.55
N LEU A 313 30.92 -44.94 16.53
CA LEU A 313 29.58 -45.32 16.08
C LEU A 313 28.50 -44.81 17.05
N THR A 314 28.77 -44.83 18.36
CA THR A 314 27.86 -44.26 19.37
C THR A 314 27.82 -42.73 19.32
N ASN A 315 28.94 -42.05 19.08
CA ASN A 315 28.94 -40.59 18.88
C ASN A 315 28.26 -40.18 17.57
N ASN A 316 28.54 -40.86 16.45
CA ASN A 316 27.86 -40.62 15.19
C ASN A 316 26.35 -40.90 15.30
N ASN A 317 25.93 -41.93 16.03
CA ASN A 317 24.50 -42.18 16.28
C ASN A 317 23.84 -41.08 17.12
N LYS A 318 24.55 -40.48 18.08
CA LYS A 318 24.06 -39.32 18.83
C LYS A 318 23.91 -38.09 17.93
N GLU A 319 24.88 -37.82 17.07
CA GLU A 319 24.79 -36.73 16.09
C GLU A 319 23.63 -36.94 15.09
N ILE A 320 23.45 -38.18 14.59
CA ILE A 320 22.34 -38.53 13.71
C ILE A 320 20.99 -38.34 14.42
N MET A 321 20.88 -38.72 15.70
CA MET A 321 19.67 -38.49 16.49
C MET A 321 19.40 -37.00 16.72
N GLN A 322 20.43 -36.20 16.96
CA GLN A 322 20.32 -34.75 17.13
C GLN A 322 19.84 -34.09 15.84
N VAL A 323 20.46 -34.41 14.70
CA VAL A 323 20.08 -33.90 13.38
C VAL A 323 18.66 -34.32 13.00
N LYS A 324 18.22 -35.54 13.35
CA LYS A 324 16.83 -35.97 13.15
C LYS A 324 15.83 -35.12 13.95
N ARG A 325 16.11 -34.84 15.22
CA ARG A 325 15.25 -33.99 16.05
C ARG A 325 15.19 -32.57 15.51
N ASP A 326 16.32 -32.02 15.08
CA ASP A 326 16.37 -30.68 14.50
C ASP A 326 15.56 -30.64 13.20
N LYS A 327 15.68 -31.66 12.35
CA LYS A 327 14.84 -31.80 11.15
C LYS A 327 13.35 -31.83 11.48
N ASP A 328 12.92 -32.67 12.43
CA ASP A 328 11.51 -32.79 12.80
C ASP A 328 10.96 -31.47 13.39
N ASN A 329 11.80 -30.70 14.11
CA ASN A 329 11.44 -29.37 14.61
C ASN A 329 11.26 -28.37 13.46
N TYR A 330 12.21 -28.31 12.52
CA TYR A 330 12.09 -27.42 11.35
C TYR A 330 10.91 -27.79 10.45
N GLU A 331 10.55 -29.07 10.35
CA GLU A 331 9.41 -29.53 9.56
C GLU A 331 8.08 -29.13 10.22
N ASN A 332 8.00 -29.19 11.56
CA ASN A 332 6.87 -28.63 12.30
C ASN A 332 6.77 -27.10 12.16
N ASP A 333 7.88 -26.38 12.28
CA ASP A 333 7.91 -24.91 12.12
C ASP A 333 7.51 -24.51 10.69
N TYR A 334 7.97 -25.26 9.67
CA TYR A 334 7.55 -25.09 8.29
C TYR A 334 6.05 -25.29 8.13
N GLN A 335 5.48 -26.33 8.73
CA GLN A 335 4.04 -26.61 8.66
C GLN A 335 3.20 -25.51 9.31
N ILE A 336 3.66 -24.95 10.44
CA ILE A 336 3.01 -23.83 11.13
C ILE A 336 3.04 -22.59 10.22
N LEU A 337 4.21 -22.26 9.67
CA LEU A 337 4.39 -21.10 8.81
C LEU A 337 3.61 -21.23 7.49
N GLU A 338 3.55 -22.42 6.91
CA GLU A 338 2.76 -22.72 5.72
C GLU A 338 1.25 -22.54 5.98
N ASN A 339 0.78 -22.95 7.16
CA ASN A 339 -0.60 -22.71 7.57
C ASN A 339 -0.88 -21.21 7.76
N GLU A 340 0.03 -20.45 8.36
CA GLU A 340 -0.09 -18.99 8.48
C GLU A 340 -0.13 -18.30 7.11
N ILE A 341 0.76 -18.69 6.20
CA ILE A 341 0.79 -18.19 4.82
C ILE A 341 -0.54 -18.49 4.12
N ASN A 342 -1.09 -19.69 4.29
CA ASN A 342 -2.39 -20.06 3.72
C ASN A 342 -3.54 -19.21 4.29
N VAL A 343 -3.54 -18.91 5.59
CA VAL A 343 -4.54 -18.02 6.22
C VAL A 343 -4.41 -16.58 5.71
N LEU A 344 -3.18 -16.08 5.60
CA LEU A 344 -2.89 -14.75 5.04
C LEU A 344 -3.31 -14.64 3.58
N ASN A 345 -3.01 -15.65 2.75
CA ASN A 345 -3.39 -15.68 1.34
C ASN A 345 -4.93 -15.71 1.17
N ARG A 346 -5.65 -16.46 2.00
CA ARG A 346 -7.13 -16.41 2.02
C ARG A 346 -7.64 -15.01 2.38
N SER A 347 -7.02 -14.37 3.37
CA SER A 347 -7.37 -13.00 3.78
C SER A 347 -7.10 -11.98 2.68
N ILE A 348 -5.98 -12.10 1.96
CA ILE A 348 -5.64 -11.26 0.81
C ILE A 348 -6.68 -11.44 -0.31
N HIS A 349 -6.98 -12.68 -0.70
CA HIS A 349 -8.02 -12.95 -1.69
C HIS A 349 -9.38 -12.40 -1.28
N GLN A 350 -9.72 -12.48 0.00
CA GLN A 350 -10.95 -11.89 0.53
C GLN A 350 -10.96 -10.37 0.35
N LEU A 351 -9.88 -9.67 0.74
CA LEU A 351 -9.73 -8.22 0.57
C LEU A 351 -9.74 -7.78 -0.91
N GLU A 352 -9.10 -8.54 -1.80
CA GLU A 352 -9.14 -8.29 -3.25
C GLU A 352 -10.56 -8.46 -3.82
N SER A 353 -11.30 -9.44 -3.31
CA SER A 353 -12.70 -9.66 -3.69
C SER A 353 -13.63 -8.54 -3.19
N GLN A 354 -13.34 -7.94 -2.03
CA GLN A 354 -14.06 -6.79 -1.48
C GLN A 354 -13.88 -5.53 -2.32
N LYS A 355 -12.72 -5.35 -2.96
CA LYS A 355 -12.48 -4.23 -3.88
C LYS A 355 -13.43 -4.25 -5.08
N LYS A 356 -13.85 -5.44 -5.54
CA LYS A 356 -14.79 -5.62 -6.66
C LYS A 356 -16.24 -5.44 -6.25
N ASN A 357 -16.62 -5.82 -5.03
CA ASN A 357 -17.99 -5.67 -4.54
C ASN A 357 -18.02 -5.39 -3.03
N ARG A 358 -18.46 -4.18 -2.64
CA ARG A 358 -18.46 -3.72 -1.23
C ARG A 358 -19.30 -4.58 -0.30
N VAL A 359 -20.28 -5.31 -0.84
CA VAL A 359 -21.14 -6.22 -0.06
C VAL A 359 -20.37 -7.46 0.43
N ARG A 360 -19.29 -7.86 -0.27
CA ARG A 360 -18.43 -8.98 0.17
C ARG A 360 -17.67 -8.71 1.46
N ALA A 361 -17.66 -7.47 1.95
CA ALA A 361 -17.09 -7.13 3.25
C ALA A 361 -17.88 -7.77 4.42
N PHE A 362 -19.14 -8.12 4.21
CA PHE A 362 -20.01 -8.71 5.24
C PHE A 362 -20.05 -10.24 5.18
N HIS A 363 -19.87 -10.83 3.99
CA HIS A 363 -19.59 -12.25 3.73
C HIS A 363 -19.21 -12.47 2.26
N ASP A 364 -18.35 -13.45 1.94
CA ASP A 364 -17.95 -13.76 0.55
C ASP A 364 -19.12 -14.06 -0.40
N ARG A 365 -20.20 -14.67 0.11
CA ARG A 365 -21.38 -15.12 -0.67
C ARG A 365 -22.59 -14.18 -0.56
N TYR A 366 -22.40 -13.02 0.06
CA TYR A 366 -23.46 -12.03 0.28
C TYR A 366 -24.07 -11.48 -1.04
N PRO A 367 -23.30 -11.27 -2.13
CA PRO A 367 -23.88 -10.88 -3.42
C PRO A 367 -24.89 -11.91 -3.96
N GLU A 368 -24.57 -13.20 -3.87
CA GLU A 368 -25.43 -14.30 -4.30
C GLU A 368 -26.68 -14.41 -3.42
N ILE A 369 -26.55 -14.11 -2.12
CA ILE A 369 -27.68 -14.07 -1.18
C ILE A 369 -28.62 -12.90 -1.50
N LEU A 370 -28.10 -11.71 -1.80
CA LEU A 370 -28.91 -10.55 -2.17
C LEU A 370 -29.67 -10.78 -3.49
N GLU A 371 -29.01 -11.39 -4.48
CA GLU A 371 -29.65 -11.76 -5.74
C GLU A 371 -30.79 -12.77 -5.52
N LEU A 372 -30.58 -13.75 -4.62
CA LEU A 372 -31.63 -14.71 -4.27
C LEU A 372 -32.80 -14.05 -3.53
N ILE A 373 -32.53 -13.11 -2.63
CA ILE A 373 -33.55 -12.35 -1.91
C ILE A 373 -34.39 -11.52 -2.89
N GLU A 374 -33.76 -10.91 -3.89
CA GLU A 374 -34.46 -10.19 -4.96
C GLU A 374 -35.29 -11.10 -5.86
N ASP A 375 -34.78 -12.28 -6.21
CA ASP A 375 -35.53 -13.27 -6.98
C ASP A 375 -36.77 -13.77 -6.20
N TYR A 376 -36.63 -13.99 -4.89
CA TYR A 376 -37.75 -14.41 -4.02
C TYR A 376 -38.79 -13.31 -3.82
N ASP A 377 -38.35 -12.05 -3.81
CA ASP A 377 -39.21 -10.88 -3.76
C ASP A 377 -40.01 -10.70 -5.06
N ARG A 378 -39.36 -10.86 -6.22
CA ARG A 378 -40.04 -10.87 -7.53
C ARG A 378 -41.09 -11.98 -7.65
N LYS A 379 -40.84 -13.11 -6.97
CA LYS A 379 -41.76 -14.25 -6.91
C LYS A 379 -42.85 -14.12 -5.84
N GLY A 380 -42.82 -13.05 -5.02
CA GLY A 380 -43.80 -12.82 -3.95
C GLY A 380 -43.75 -13.88 -2.84
N LEU A 381 -42.59 -14.50 -2.61
CA LEU A 381 -42.42 -15.57 -1.61
C LEU A 381 -42.30 -15.04 -0.18
N TRP A 382 -41.96 -13.77 0.00
CA TRP A 382 -41.95 -13.10 1.31
C TRP A 382 -43.37 -12.75 1.74
N LYS A 383 -43.75 -13.09 2.97
CA LYS A 383 -45.12 -12.91 3.47
C LYS A 383 -45.43 -11.47 3.82
N GLU A 384 -44.58 -10.84 4.63
CA GLU A 384 -44.80 -9.47 5.10
C GLU A 384 -43.91 -8.45 4.39
N GLY A 385 -42.67 -8.82 4.06
CA GLY A 385 -41.78 -7.93 3.33
C GLY A 385 -40.37 -8.47 3.14
N LYS A 386 -39.69 -7.92 2.12
CA LYS A 386 -38.31 -8.25 1.76
C LYS A 386 -37.35 -8.00 2.92
N PRO A 387 -36.48 -8.95 3.29
CA PRO A 387 -35.44 -8.74 4.30
C PRO A 387 -34.55 -7.51 4.00
N ILE A 388 -34.24 -6.73 5.03
CA ILE A 388 -33.42 -5.52 4.93
C ILE A 388 -32.05 -5.79 5.54
N GLY A 389 -31.00 -5.74 4.72
CA GLY A 389 -29.62 -5.83 5.19
C GLY A 389 -28.60 -6.04 4.06
N PRO A 390 -27.30 -6.14 4.39
CA PRO A 390 -26.73 -6.11 5.74
C PRO A 390 -26.88 -4.73 6.39
N PHE A 391 -27.11 -4.66 7.70
CA PHE A 391 -27.23 -3.38 8.40
C PHE A 391 -26.01 -2.47 8.19
N GLY A 392 -24.81 -3.05 8.04
CA GLY A 392 -23.59 -2.32 7.72
C GLY A 392 -23.62 -1.49 6.45
N MET A 393 -24.40 -1.86 5.44
CA MET A 393 -24.58 -1.02 4.24
C MET A 393 -25.36 0.25 4.52
N HIS A 394 -26.19 0.25 5.56
CA HIS A 394 -27.06 1.36 5.92
C HIS A 394 -26.45 2.25 7.03
N ILE A 395 -25.26 1.90 7.53
CA ILE A 395 -24.57 2.64 8.59
C ILE A 395 -23.43 3.47 7.97
N THR A 396 -23.43 4.77 8.24
CA THR A 396 -22.31 5.65 7.86
C THR A 396 -21.73 6.35 9.09
N LEU A 397 -20.41 6.24 9.24
CA LEU A 397 -19.69 6.86 10.35
C LEU A 397 -19.46 8.35 10.08
N LYS A 398 -20.05 9.20 10.92
CA LYS A 398 -19.83 10.66 10.87
C LYS A 398 -18.39 11.05 11.24
N ASN A 399 -17.76 10.29 12.15
CA ASN A 399 -16.41 10.55 12.61
C ASN A 399 -15.56 9.28 12.54
N LYS A 400 -14.54 9.29 11.68
CA LYS A 400 -13.66 8.14 11.44
C LYS A 400 -12.80 7.76 12.64
N LYS A 401 -12.62 8.64 13.63
CA LYS A 401 -11.82 8.34 14.84
C LYS A 401 -12.39 7.19 15.67
N TRP A 402 -13.69 6.92 15.54
CA TRP A 402 -14.38 5.87 16.29
C TRP A 402 -14.61 4.59 15.48
N SER A 403 -14.08 4.49 14.26
CA SER A 403 -14.37 3.35 13.37
C SER A 403 -13.99 2.01 14.01
N THR A 404 -12.78 1.89 14.53
CA THR A 404 -12.27 0.66 15.14
C THR A 404 -13.10 0.26 16.36
N ILE A 405 -13.49 1.22 17.19
CA ILE A 405 -14.28 0.97 18.41
C ILE A 405 -15.70 0.52 18.04
N ILE A 406 -16.32 1.22 17.08
CA ILE A 406 -17.69 0.92 16.63
C ILE A 406 -17.74 -0.42 15.89
N GLU A 407 -16.75 -0.75 15.06
CA GLU A 407 -16.64 -2.06 14.42
C GLU A 407 -16.45 -3.19 15.45
N THR A 408 -15.63 -2.94 16.47
CA THR A 408 -15.40 -3.91 17.56
C THR A 408 -16.64 -4.12 18.43
N LEU A 409 -17.51 -3.10 18.57
CA LEU A 409 -18.77 -3.19 19.29
C LEU A 409 -19.86 -3.89 18.48
N LEU A 410 -19.99 -3.55 17.19
CA LEU A 410 -21.06 -4.07 16.36
C LEU A 410 -20.78 -5.48 15.83
N LYS A 411 -19.52 -5.90 15.66
CA LYS A 411 -19.09 -7.24 15.19
C LYS A 411 -20.06 -7.84 14.15
N ASN A 412 -20.77 -8.90 14.54
CA ASN A 412 -21.64 -9.69 13.67
C ASN A 412 -23.00 -9.04 13.43
N TYR A 413 -23.41 -8.05 14.24
CA TYR A 413 -24.66 -7.32 14.02
C TYR A 413 -24.63 -6.48 12.73
N VAL A 414 -23.45 -6.11 12.27
CA VAL A 414 -23.26 -5.38 11.02
C VAL A 414 -23.65 -6.24 9.81
N SER A 415 -23.38 -7.55 9.87
CA SER A 415 -23.72 -8.53 8.82
C SER A 415 -25.15 -9.07 8.93
N ALA A 416 -25.87 -8.74 10.01
CA ALA A 416 -27.24 -9.19 10.23
C ALA A 416 -28.23 -8.52 9.27
N MET A 417 -29.36 -9.20 9.05
CA MET A 417 -30.50 -8.69 8.29
C MET A 417 -31.74 -8.61 9.18
N GLY A 418 -32.56 -7.59 8.95
CA GLY A 418 -33.91 -7.49 9.50
C GLY A 418 -34.91 -8.27 8.66
N VAL A 419 -35.77 -9.04 9.33
CA VAL A 419 -36.90 -9.77 8.73
C VAL A 419 -38.20 -9.33 9.42
N PHE A 420 -39.30 -9.30 8.67
CA PHE A 420 -40.57 -8.73 9.15
C PHE A 420 -41.41 -9.73 9.97
N SER A 421 -41.38 -11.02 9.61
CA SER A 421 -42.16 -12.07 10.28
C SER A 421 -41.32 -13.29 10.68
N HIS A 422 -41.87 -14.14 11.55
CA HIS A 422 -41.24 -15.42 11.91
C HIS A 422 -41.17 -16.40 10.73
N ASP A 423 -42.15 -16.34 9.81
CA ASP A 423 -42.16 -17.17 8.61
C ASP A 423 -41.10 -16.71 7.61
N ASP A 424 -40.92 -15.40 7.45
CA ASP A 424 -39.82 -14.83 6.65
C ASP A 424 -38.46 -15.15 7.27
N ARG A 425 -38.36 -15.21 8.60
CA ARG A 425 -37.14 -15.69 9.28
C ARG A 425 -36.81 -17.13 8.88
N LYS A 426 -37.79 -18.04 8.84
CA LYS A 426 -37.56 -19.45 8.43
C LYS A 426 -37.13 -19.54 6.97
N LEU A 427 -37.79 -18.79 6.10
CA LEU A 427 -37.45 -18.72 4.68
C LEU A 427 -36.02 -18.20 4.50
N MET A 428 -35.67 -17.12 5.19
CA MET A 428 -34.33 -16.56 5.20
C MET A 428 -33.30 -17.57 5.73
N GLN A 429 -33.57 -18.21 6.87
CA GLN A 429 -32.70 -19.26 7.43
C GLN A 429 -32.45 -20.41 6.42
N SER A 430 -33.47 -20.78 5.64
CA SER A 430 -33.33 -21.80 4.59
C SER A 430 -32.39 -21.35 3.46
N ILE A 431 -32.43 -20.07 3.10
CA ILE A 431 -31.52 -19.45 2.13
C ILE A 431 -30.10 -19.44 2.69
N LEU A 432 -29.92 -19.06 3.95
CA LEU A 432 -28.59 -18.99 4.58
C LEU A 432 -27.96 -20.38 4.73
N ASN A 433 -28.73 -21.38 5.16
CA ASN A 433 -28.27 -22.76 5.30
C ASN A 433 -27.79 -23.35 3.96
N LYS A 434 -28.39 -22.94 2.83
CA LYS A 434 -27.99 -23.37 1.48
C LYS A 434 -26.57 -22.94 1.12
N TYR A 435 -26.10 -21.82 1.69
CA TYR A 435 -24.76 -21.28 1.44
C TYR A 435 -23.76 -21.56 2.58
N LYS A 436 -24.10 -22.45 3.53
CA LYS A 436 -23.26 -22.79 4.70
C LYS A 436 -22.81 -21.55 5.48
N TRP A 437 -23.73 -20.62 5.69
CA TRP A 437 -23.54 -19.49 6.59
C TRP A 437 -23.67 -19.94 8.04
#